data_AF-A0AAP0HR13-F1
#
_entry.id   AF-A0AAP0HR13-F1
#
_cell.length_a   1.000
_cell.length_b   1.000
_cell.length_c   1.000
_cell.angle_alpha   90.00
_cell.angle_beta   90.00
_cell.angle_gamma   90.00
#
_symmetry.space_group_name_H-M   'P 1'
#
loop_
_entity.id
_entity.type
_entity.pdbx_description
1 polymer ?
#
loop_
_entity_poly.entity_id
_entity_poly.type
_entity_poly.pdbx_seq_one_letter_code
_entity_poly.pdbx_strand_id
1 'polypeptide(L)'
;MALIKSSKAIIAMVLTVALVMTDVANASSLIAWSGPGCNNRAVQYRKCGCSNINEHGGYTFTYNGQTAAMYNQPNCNGVAHTRFNSGARSCSAFGWKSMFIQC
;
A
#
# COMPACT_ATOMS: atom_id res chain seq x y z
N MET A 1 30.92 27.91 50.74
CA MET A 1 31.38 26.50 50.64
C MET A 1 30.26 25.69 50.03
N ALA A 2 30.55 25.07 48.89
CA ALA A 2 29.60 24.36 48.05
C ALA A 2 29.03 23.13 48.76
N LEU A 3 27.71 22.93 48.65
CA LEU A 3 27.10 21.63 48.85
C LEU A 3 25.71 21.64 48.22
N ILE A 4 25.59 21.08 47.00
CA ILE A 4 24.75 19.89 46.77
C ILE A 4 25.08 19.30 45.40
N LYS A 5 25.28 18.00 45.46
CA LYS A 5 25.85 17.08 44.49
C LYS A 5 24.78 16.65 43.49
N SER A 6 25.20 16.56 42.22
CA SER A 6 24.42 16.20 41.04
C SER A 6 23.45 15.04 41.26
N SER A 7 22.20 15.19 40.84
CA SER A 7 21.27 14.07 40.66
C SER A 7 20.28 14.36 39.54
N LYS A 8 20.64 13.86 38.36
CA LYS A 8 19.76 13.38 37.29
C LYS A 8 18.80 14.41 36.68
N ALA A 9 19.31 15.08 35.64
CA ALA A 9 18.49 15.66 34.59
C ALA A 9 17.51 14.60 34.07
N ILE A 10 16.22 14.74 34.41
CA ILE A 10 15.14 13.99 33.77
C ILE A 10 14.91 14.67 32.43
N ILE A 11 15.59 14.19 31.40
CA ILE A 11 15.36 14.59 30.02
C ILE A 11 13.97 14.05 29.65
N ALA A 12 12.97 14.92 29.66
CA ALA A 12 11.66 14.64 29.08
C ALA A 12 11.81 14.57 27.56
N MET A 13 12.13 13.38 27.04
CA MET A 13 12.17 13.14 25.60
C MET A 13 10.75 12.91 25.11
N VAL A 14 10.05 14.02 24.83
CA VAL A 14 8.78 13.98 24.10
C VAL A 14 9.11 13.63 22.65
N LEU A 15 8.99 12.35 22.31
CA LEU A 15 8.96 11.90 20.92
C LEU A 15 7.61 12.28 20.31
N THR A 16 7.52 13.49 19.76
CA THR A 16 6.44 13.84 18.83
C THR A 16 6.69 13.10 17.51
N VAL A 17 6.15 11.88 17.39
CA VAL A 17 5.99 11.25 16.07
C VAL A 17 4.90 12.02 15.35
N ALA A 18 5.29 13.07 14.62
CA ALA A 18 4.42 13.68 13.62
C ALA A 18 4.16 12.63 12.53
N LEU A 19 3.02 11.97 12.61
CA LEU A 19 2.48 11.19 11.50
C LEU A 19 2.22 12.17 10.36
N VAL A 20 3.14 12.23 9.40
CA VAL A 20 2.89 12.87 8.11
C VAL A 20 1.85 12.00 7.40
N MET A 21 0.58 12.31 7.62
CA MET A 21 -0.51 11.78 6.82
C MET A 21 -0.45 12.50 5.47
N THR A 22 0.41 12.07 4.56
CA THR A 22 0.37 12.55 3.18
C THR A 22 -0.96 12.13 2.58
N ASP A 23 -1.84 13.09 2.36
CA ASP A 23 -3.17 13.03 1.74
C ASP A 23 -3.52 11.72 1.01
N VAL A 24 -3.93 10.71 1.78
CA VAL A 24 -4.34 9.37 1.31
C VAL A 24 -5.78 9.37 0.78
N ALA A 25 -6.44 10.53 0.71
CA ALA A 25 -7.90 10.58 0.75
C ALA A 25 -8.61 10.19 -0.55
N ASN A 26 -8.00 10.34 -1.74
CA ASN A 26 -8.75 10.19 -3.01
C ASN A 26 -8.04 9.42 -4.14
N ALA A 27 -6.92 8.75 -3.90
CA ALA A 27 -6.29 7.92 -4.93
C ALA A 27 -6.90 6.51 -4.94
N SER A 28 -7.11 5.94 -6.12
CA SER A 28 -7.50 4.52 -6.24
C SER A 28 -6.35 3.64 -5.77
N SER A 29 -6.69 2.48 -5.21
CA SER A 29 -5.69 1.64 -4.55
C SER A 29 -5.98 0.17 -4.74
N LEU A 30 -4.93 -0.63 -4.83
CA LEU A 30 -5.01 -2.08 -4.77
C LEU A 30 -4.39 -2.55 -3.45
N ILE A 31 -5.11 -3.36 -2.70
CA ILE A 31 -4.57 -4.15 -1.60
C ILE A 31 -4.45 -5.59 -2.10
N ALA A 32 -3.29 -6.21 -1.92
CA ALA A 32 -3.04 -7.60 -2.26
C ALA A 32 -2.46 -8.37 -1.05
N TRP A 33 -2.78 -9.66 -0.93
CA TRP A 33 -2.40 -10.49 0.21
C TRP A 33 -1.36 -11.56 -0.16
N SER A 34 -0.34 -11.77 0.68
CA SER A 34 0.77 -12.69 0.37
C SER A 34 0.40 -14.18 0.40
N GLY A 35 -0.64 -14.56 1.15
CA GLY A 35 -1.10 -15.95 1.29
C GLY A 35 -2.57 -16.10 0.89
N PRO A 36 -3.06 -17.33 0.66
CA PRO A 36 -4.40 -17.57 0.14
C PRO A 36 -5.47 -16.85 0.95
N GLY A 37 -6.44 -16.24 0.27
CA GLY A 37 -7.48 -15.46 0.94
C GLY A 37 -7.12 -13.98 1.13
N CYS A 38 -7.92 -13.32 1.96
CA CYS A 38 -7.74 -11.92 2.34
C CYS A 38 -7.37 -11.76 3.84
N ASN A 39 -6.72 -12.76 4.44
CA ASN A 39 -6.49 -12.83 5.89
C ASN A 39 -5.00 -12.79 6.31
N ASN A 40 -4.10 -12.78 5.33
CA ASN A 40 -2.66 -12.79 5.57
C ASN A 40 -2.08 -11.36 5.59
N ARG A 41 -0.74 -11.25 5.51
CA ARG A 41 -0.06 -9.97 5.27
C ARG A 41 -0.63 -9.30 4.02
N ALA A 42 -1.09 -8.06 4.17
CA ALA A 42 -1.59 -7.22 3.11
C ALA A 42 -0.54 -6.19 2.69
N VAL A 43 -0.43 -5.93 1.39
CA VAL A 43 0.40 -4.87 0.81
C VAL A 43 -0.49 -3.98 -0.02
N GLN A 44 -0.33 -2.66 0.16
CA GLN A 44 -1.14 -1.66 -0.51
C GLN A 44 -0.33 -0.92 -1.57
N TYR A 45 -0.92 -0.82 -2.76
CA TYR A 45 -0.41 -0.14 -3.93
C TYR A 45 -1.33 1.03 -4.30
N ARG A 46 -0.79 2.25 -4.26
CA ARG A 46 -1.50 3.51 -4.57
C ARG A 46 -0.76 4.38 -5.59
N LYS A 47 0.44 3.97 -5.99
CA LYS A 47 1.31 4.77 -6.85
C LYS A 47 0.71 4.83 -8.26
N CYS A 48 0.63 6.05 -8.80
CA CYS A 48 0.32 6.27 -10.20
C CYS A 48 1.34 5.61 -11.12
N GLY A 49 0.88 5.16 -12.29
CA GLY A 49 1.71 4.43 -13.22
C GLY A 49 1.92 2.98 -12.79
N CYS A 50 3.03 2.39 -13.23
CA CYS A 50 3.26 0.95 -13.07
C CYS A 50 3.84 0.57 -11.70
N SER A 51 3.33 -0.52 -11.12
CA SER A 51 3.81 -1.18 -9.91
C SER A 51 3.82 -2.70 -10.07
N ASN A 52 4.90 -3.37 -9.65
CA ASN A 52 4.95 -4.83 -9.59
C ASN A 52 4.26 -5.36 -8.34
N ILE A 53 3.54 -6.47 -8.49
CA ILE A 53 2.81 -7.14 -7.43
C ILE A 53 3.54 -8.43 -7.08
N ASN A 54 3.83 -8.64 -5.80
CA ASN A 54 4.46 -9.87 -5.31
C ASN A 54 3.46 -10.78 -4.58
N GLU A 55 2.35 -10.22 -4.15
CA GLU A 55 1.28 -10.83 -3.37
C GLU A 55 0.19 -11.37 -4.29
N HIS A 56 -0.09 -12.67 -4.24
CA HIS A 56 -0.99 -13.35 -5.19
C HIS A 56 -2.14 -14.12 -4.52
N GLY A 57 -2.39 -13.90 -3.23
CA GLY A 57 -3.36 -14.67 -2.44
C GLY A 57 -4.80 -14.20 -2.53
N GLY A 58 -4.99 -12.91 -2.78
CA GLY A 58 -6.28 -12.23 -2.92
C GLY A 58 -6.04 -10.74 -3.15
N TYR A 59 -7.06 -10.01 -3.59
CA TYR A 59 -6.97 -8.58 -3.84
C TYR A 59 -8.26 -7.81 -3.53
N THR A 60 -8.11 -6.51 -3.31
CA THR A 60 -9.19 -5.54 -3.20
C THR A 60 -8.74 -4.27 -3.89
N PHE A 61 -9.44 -3.89 -4.94
CA PHE A 61 -9.28 -2.62 -5.61
C PHE A 61 -10.34 -1.64 -5.13
N THR A 62 -9.91 -0.53 -4.56
CA THR A 62 -10.74 0.61 -4.18
C THR A 62 -10.66 1.65 -5.28
N TYR A 63 -11.78 1.92 -5.93
CA TYR A 63 -11.89 2.93 -6.97
C TYR A 63 -12.28 4.28 -6.38
N ASN A 64 -11.44 5.28 -6.59
CA ASN A 64 -11.65 6.68 -6.20
C ASN A 64 -11.57 7.63 -7.42
N GLY A 65 -11.91 7.15 -8.62
CA GLY A 65 -11.89 7.95 -9.85
C GLY A 65 -10.75 7.64 -10.83
N GLN A 66 -9.81 6.77 -10.45
CA GLN A 66 -8.68 6.35 -11.30
C GLN A 66 -8.86 4.90 -11.70
N THR A 67 -8.78 4.63 -13.01
CA THR A 67 -8.87 3.25 -13.49
C THR A 67 -7.55 2.53 -13.29
N ALA A 68 -7.58 1.20 -13.18
CA ALA A 68 -6.37 0.40 -13.10
C ALA A 68 -6.37 -0.70 -14.16
N ALA A 69 -5.21 -1.02 -14.70
CA ALA A 69 -4.99 -2.13 -15.63
C ALA A 69 -4.03 -3.14 -15.01
N MET A 70 -4.39 -4.42 -15.08
CA MET A 70 -3.60 -5.54 -14.56
C MET A 70 -2.94 -6.30 -15.69
N TYR A 71 -1.69 -6.72 -15.47
CA TYR A 71 -0.86 -7.38 -16.47
C TYR A 71 -0.30 -8.69 -15.92
N ASN A 72 -0.25 -9.72 -16.76
CA ASN A 72 0.36 -11.02 -16.41
C ASN A 72 1.89 -11.00 -16.48
N GLN A 73 2.48 -9.89 -16.93
CA GLN A 73 3.92 -9.66 -17.00
C GLN A 73 4.33 -8.59 -15.97
N PRO A 74 5.59 -8.60 -15.51
CA PRO A 74 6.11 -7.52 -14.69
C PRO A 74 6.23 -6.22 -15.50
N ASN A 75 6.35 -5.10 -14.79
CA ASN A 75 6.59 -3.76 -15.32
C ASN A 75 5.52 -3.27 -16.31
N CYS A 76 4.28 -3.77 -16.19
CA CYS A 76 3.15 -3.41 -17.04
C CYS A 76 3.42 -3.65 -18.53
N ASN A 77 4.26 -4.64 -18.81
CA ASN A 77 4.57 -5.05 -20.17
C ASN A 77 3.43 -5.90 -20.76
N GLY A 78 3.34 -5.88 -22.09
CA GLY A 78 2.36 -6.67 -22.83
C GLY A 78 0.95 -6.09 -22.76
N VAL A 79 -0.04 -6.96 -22.95
CA VAL A 79 -1.46 -6.58 -23.01
C VAL A 79 -2.08 -6.64 -21.62
N ALA A 80 -2.85 -5.60 -21.27
CA ALA A 80 -3.64 -5.58 -20.05
C ALA A 80 -4.68 -6.71 -20.08
N HIS A 81 -4.62 -7.60 -19.10
CA HIS A 81 -5.52 -8.75 -18.99
C HIS A 81 -6.85 -8.37 -18.34
N THR A 82 -6.83 -7.41 -17.42
CA THR A 82 -8.01 -7.01 -16.66
C THR A 82 -7.96 -5.51 -16.41
N ARG A 83 -9.11 -4.84 -16.50
CA ARG A 83 -9.24 -3.40 -16.23
C ARG A 83 -10.28 -3.19 -15.14
N PHE A 84 -9.91 -2.43 -14.12
CA PHE A 84 -10.81 -1.99 -13.07
C PHE A 84 -11.26 -0.56 -13.34
N ASN A 85 -12.58 -0.40 -13.49
CA ASN A 85 -13.29 0.88 -13.62
C ASN A 85 -14.23 1.14 -12.43
N SER A 86 -14.24 0.25 -11.45
CA SER A 86 -15.06 0.29 -10.24
C SER A 86 -14.37 -0.55 -9.15
N GLY A 87 -14.86 -0.47 -7.91
CA GLY A 87 -14.33 -1.25 -6.81
C GLY A 87 -14.50 -2.76 -7.06
N ALA A 88 -13.45 -3.53 -6.81
CA ALA A 88 -13.46 -4.98 -7.02
C ALA A 88 -12.77 -5.70 -5.87
N ARG A 89 -13.25 -6.88 -5.50
CA ARG A 89 -12.63 -7.70 -4.45
C ARG A 89 -12.72 -9.16 -4.80
N SER A 90 -11.62 -9.87 -4.60
CA SER A 90 -11.58 -11.33 -4.65
C SER A 90 -10.59 -11.84 -3.61
N CYS A 91 -11.00 -12.85 -2.84
CA CYS A 91 -10.10 -13.54 -1.92
C CYS A 91 -9.56 -14.84 -2.52
N SER A 92 -9.72 -15.03 -3.83
CA SER A 92 -9.07 -16.11 -4.56
C SER A 92 -7.71 -15.64 -5.08
N ALA A 93 -6.80 -16.59 -5.26
CA ALA A 93 -5.51 -16.31 -5.87
C ALA A 93 -5.67 -15.75 -7.29
N PHE A 94 -4.75 -14.89 -7.71
CA PHE A 94 -4.75 -14.26 -9.02
C PHE A 94 -3.37 -14.32 -9.69
N GLY A 95 -3.33 -14.16 -11.01
CA GLY A 95 -2.11 -14.38 -11.82
C GLY A 95 -1.39 -13.13 -12.32
N TRP A 96 -1.94 -11.94 -12.06
CA TRP A 96 -1.32 -10.68 -12.50
C TRP A 96 -0.04 -10.38 -11.72
N LYS A 97 1.00 -9.96 -12.42
CA LYS A 97 2.32 -9.64 -11.86
C LYS A 97 2.57 -8.14 -11.71
N SER A 98 1.77 -7.31 -12.37
CA SER A 98 1.87 -5.86 -12.23
C SER A 98 0.54 -5.15 -12.47
N MET A 99 0.47 -3.93 -11.95
CA MET A 99 -0.67 -3.02 -12.04
C MET A 99 -0.19 -1.68 -12.59
N PHE A 100 -1.00 -1.08 -13.47
CA PHE A 100 -0.91 0.32 -13.86
C PHE A 100 -2.12 1.08 -13.34
N ILE A 101 -1.92 2.08 -12.47
CA ILE A 101 -2.99 3.01 -12.08
C ILE A 101 -2.92 4.23 -12.99
N GLN A 102 -4.01 4.50 -13.71
CA GLN A 102 -4.17 5.69 -14.52
C GLN A 102 -4.59 6.86 -13.65
N CYS A 103 -3.58 7.63 -13.25
CA CYS A 103 -3.68 9.03 -12.89
C CYS A 103 -3.30 9.85 -14.14
#